data_AF-A0A3D8LBA6-F1
#
_entry.id   AF-A0A3D8LBA6-F1
#
_cell.length_a   1.000
_cell.length_b   1.000
_cell.length_c   1.000
_cell.angle_alpha   90.00
_cell.angle_beta   90.00
_cell.angle_gamma   90.00
#
_symmetry.space_group_name_H-M   'P 1'
#
loop_
_entity.id
_entity.type
_entity.pdbx_description
1 polymer ?
#
loop_
_entity_poly.entity_id
_entity_poly.type
_entity_poly.pdbx_seq_one_letter_code
_entity_poly.pdbx_strand_id
1 'polypeptide(L)' 'MGVLKRNNVNVSGAGKKTIVFSHGFGCDQNMWRFVTPAFKNDYKIVLFDHVGAGKSDSTAYSKMKYETLQGYADDLLEI' A
#
# COMPACT_ATOMS: atom_id res chain seq x y z
N MET A 1 8.79 5.87 13.31
CA MET A 1 8.95 4.74 12.36
C MET A 1 8.66 5.28 10.97
N GLY A 2 9.41 4.90 9.93
CA GLY A 2 9.23 5.49 8.59
C GLY A 2 7.97 4.99 7.87
N VAL A 3 7.40 5.81 6.97
CA VAL A 3 6.17 5.54 6.21
C VAL A 3 6.21 4.18 5.50
N LEU A 4 7.33 3.84 4.87
CA LEU A 4 7.49 2.56 4.17
C LEU A 4 7.27 1.34 5.09
N LYS A 5 7.74 1.42 6.33
CA LYS A 5 7.52 0.34 7.31
C LYS A 5 6.09 0.37 7.85
N ARG A 6 5.55 1.57 8.12
CA ARG A 6 4.18 1.75 8.60
C ARG A 6 3.16 1.08 7.68
N ASN A 7 3.30 1.27 6.36
CA ASN A 7 2.37 0.75 5.36
C ASN A 7 2.86 -0.53 4.66
N ASN A 8 3.86 -1.24 5.20
CA ASN A 8 4.42 -2.45 4.59
C ASN A 8 4.63 -2.29 3.06
N VAL A 9 5.32 -1.22 2.67
CA VAL A 9 5.51 -0.87 1.26
C VAL A 9 6.47 -1.85 0.60
N ASN A 10 6.03 -2.48 -0.49
CA ASN A 10 6.84 -3.37 -1.31
C ASN A 10 6.96 -2.82 -2.74
N VAL A 11 8.19 -2.71 -3.22
CA VAL A 11 8.48 -2.22 -4.58
C VAL A 11 9.07 -3.34 -5.42
N SER A 12 8.56 -3.51 -6.63
CA SER A 12 9.02 -4.52 -7.59
C SER A 12 8.90 -4.05 -9.03
N GLY A 13 9.28 -4.89 -10.00
CA GLY A 13 9.26 -4.55 -11.42
C GLY A 13 10.43 -3.66 -11.86
N ALA A 14 10.53 -3.42 -13.17
CA ALA A 14 11.71 -2.79 -13.79
C ALA A 14 11.38 -1.60 -14.72
N GLY A 15 10.12 -1.16 -14.78
CA GLY A 15 9.70 -0.07 -15.65
C GLY A 15 10.05 1.34 -15.15
N LYS A 16 10.06 2.30 -16.09
CA LYS A 16 10.25 3.73 -15.78
C LYS A 16 8.99 4.41 -15.24
N LYS A 17 7.79 3.89 -15.58
CA LYS A 17 6.50 4.39 -15.09
C LYS A 17 6.09 3.60 -13.85
N THR A 18 5.48 4.27 -12.88
CA THR A 18 5.03 3.63 -11.63
C THR A 18 3.53 3.37 -11.66
N ILE A 19 3.12 2.19 -11.17
CA ILE A 19 1.73 1.88 -10.82
C ILE A 19 1.69 1.57 -9.32
N VAL A 20 0.77 2.20 -8.61
CA VAL A 20 0.50 1.94 -7.19
C VAL A 20 -0.80 1.14 -7.09
N PHE A 21 -0.79 0.02 -6.36
CA PHE A 21 -1.98 -0.78 -6.12
C PHE A 21 -2.42 -0.63 -4.66
N SER A 22 -3.58 0.01 -4.45
CA SER A 22 -4.27 0.09 -3.17
C SER A 22 -5.25 -1.07 -3.05
N HIS A 23 -5.23 -1.81 -1.95
CA HIS A 23 -6.23 -2.86 -1.71
C HIS A 23 -7.56 -2.28 -1.20
N GLY A 24 -8.63 -3.07 -1.30
CA GLY A 24 -9.95 -2.73 -0.76
C GLY A 24 -10.12 -3.09 0.72
N PHE A 25 -11.32 -2.85 1.25
CA PHE A 25 -11.69 -3.15 2.63
C PHE A 25 -11.49 -4.64 2.99
N GLY A 26 -11.04 -4.91 4.22
CA GLY A 26 -10.91 -6.27 4.78
C GLY A 26 -9.81 -7.13 4.17
N CYS A 27 -8.92 -6.55 3.36
CA CYS A 27 -7.89 -7.25 2.61
C CYS A 27 -6.50 -6.67 2.88
N ASP A 28 -5.49 -7.14 2.14
CA ASP A 28 -4.13 -6.60 2.13
C ASP A 28 -3.53 -6.62 0.71
N GLN A 29 -2.29 -6.17 0.56
CA GLN A 29 -1.63 -6.11 -0.76
C GLN A 29 -1.51 -7.45 -1.49
N ASN A 30 -1.63 -8.60 -0.81
CA ASN A 30 -1.55 -9.92 -1.45
C ASN A 30 -2.74 -10.21 -2.37
N MET A 31 -3.82 -9.43 -2.31
CA MET A 31 -4.90 -9.51 -3.30
C MET A 31 -4.36 -9.41 -4.73
N TRP A 32 -3.32 -8.61 -4.93
CA TRP A 32 -2.80 -8.30 -6.26
C TRP A 32 -1.81 -9.34 -6.80
N ARG A 33 -1.50 -10.40 -6.06
CA ARG A 33 -0.46 -11.39 -6.41
C ARG A 33 -0.61 -12.05 -7.78
N PHE A 34 -1.83 -12.15 -8.30
CA PHE A 34 -2.11 -12.72 -9.62
C PHE A 34 -2.33 -11.65 -10.71
N VAL A 35 -2.37 -10.37 -10.33
CA VAL A 35 -2.56 -9.24 -11.24
C VAL A 35 -1.23 -8.55 -11.54
N THR A 36 -0.44 -8.25 -10.51
CA THR A 36 0.83 -7.50 -10.64
C THR A 36 1.88 -8.18 -11.54
N PRO A 37 1.97 -9.52 -11.67
CA PRO A 37 2.93 -10.13 -12.59
C PRO A 37 2.76 -9.69 -14.05
N ALA A 38 1.55 -9.30 -14.47
CA ALA A 38 1.28 -8.84 -15.83
C ALA A 38 1.91 -7.47 -16.15
N PHE A 39 2.29 -6.68 -15.12
CA PHE A 39 2.81 -5.32 -15.28
C PHE A 39 4.31 -5.20 -14.97
N LYS A 40 4.94 -6.24 -14.41
CA LYS A 40 6.28 -6.16 -13.80
C LYS A 40 7.41 -5.77 -14.76
N ASN A 41 7.25 -6.09 -16.04
CA ASN A 41 8.28 -5.83 -17.05
C ASN A 41 8.26 -4.36 -17.52
N ASP A 42 7.07 -3.76 -17.57
CA ASP A 42 6.87 -2.43 -18.16
C ASP A 42 6.74 -1.32 -17.11
N TYR A 43 6.45 -1.69 -15.86
CA TYR A 43 6.19 -0.76 -14.76
C TYR A 43 7.01 -1.06 -13.51
N LYS A 44 7.35 -0.02 -12.76
CA LYS A 44 7.67 -0.13 -11.34
C LYS A 44 6.35 -0.28 -10.58
N ILE A 45 6.24 -1.33 -9.79
CA ILE A 45 5.02 -1.67 -9.05
C ILE A 45 5.26 -1.33 -7.59
N VAL A 46 4.34 -0.56 -7.01
CA VAL A 46 4.31 -0.26 -5.58
C VAL A 46 3.06 -0.88 -4.97
N LEU A 47 3.26 -1.73 -3.97
CA LEU A 47 2.24 -2.34 -3.14
C LEU A 47 2.36 -1.81 -1.72
N PHE A 48 1.24 -1.64 -1.02
CA PHE A 48 1.23 -1.24 0.39
C PHE A 48 -0.03 -1.77 1.08
N ASP A 49 0.02 -1.85 2.40
CA ASP A 49 -1.11 -2.13 3.27
C ASP A 49 -1.60 -0.83 3.93
N HIS A 50 -2.91 -0.62 3.96
CA HIS A 50 -3.50 0.36 4.86
C HIS A 50 -3.20 -0.01 6.32
N VAL A 51 -2.99 0.99 7.19
CA VAL A 51 -2.68 0.74 8.60
C VAL A 51 -3.82 0.00 9.28
N GLY A 52 -3.49 -1.13 9.92
CA GLY A 52 -4.46 -2.06 10.50
C GLY A 52 -4.76 -3.28 9.60
N ALA A 53 -4.20 -3.34 8.39
CA ALA A 53 -4.29 -4.47 7.48
C ALA A 53 -2.93 -5.16 7.24
N GLY A 54 -2.98 -6.44 6.84
CA GLY A 54 -1.81 -7.20 6.40
C GLY A 54 -0.65 -7.17 7.40
N LYS A 55 0.51 -6.69 6.95
CA LYS A 55 1.70 -6.51 7.80
C LYS A 55 2.04 -5.05 8.06
N SER A 56 1.08 -4.14 7.89
CA SER A 56 1.23 -2.76 8.34
C SER A 56 1.53 -2.71 9.84
N ASP A 57 2.11 -1.60 10.28
CA ASP A 57 2.34 -1.36 11.70
C ASP A 57 1.01 -1.04 12.40
N SER A 58 0.40 -2.04 13.02
CA SER A 58 -0.86 -1.89 13.73
C SER A 58 -0.79 -0.91 14.91
N THR A 59 0.41 -0.64 15.45
CA THR A 59 0.58 0.34 16.54
C THR A 59 0.44 1.78 16.07
N ALA A 60 0.54 2.02 14.76
CA ALA A 60 0.34 3.33 14.15
C ALA A 60 -1.14 3.66 13.89
N TYR A 61 -2.07 2.74 14.19
CA TYR A 61 -3.50 2.98 13.98
C TYR A 61 -4.02 4.09 14.90
N SER A 62 -4.64 5.10 14.32
CA SER A 62 -5.34 6.16 15.05
C SER A 62 -6.81 6.20 14.63
N LYS A 63 -7.71 5.96 15.58
CA LYS A 63 -9.16 6.02 15.34
C LYS A 63 -9.58 7.37 14.74
N MET A 64 -8.97 8.47 15.21
CA MET A 64 -9.27 9.81 14.71
C MET A 64 -8.77 10.01 13.28
N LYS A 65 -7.55 9.53 12.96
CA LYS A 65 -7.00 9.63 11.58
C LYS A 65 -7.89 8.87 10.59
N TYR A 66 -8.27 7.65 10.94
CA TYR A 66 -8.99 6.74 10.05
C TYR A 66 -10.51 6.80 10.21
N GLU A 67 -11.06 7.84 10.86
CA GLU A 67 -12.50 8.08 10.99
C GLU A 67 -13.15 8.40 9.63
N THR A 68 -12.39 8.99 8.71
CA THR A 68 -12.81 9.29 7.34
C THR A 68 -11.81 8.71 6.34
N LEU A 69 -12.21 8.62 5.07
CA LEU A 69 -11.31 8.17 4.00
C LEU A 69 -10.11 9.10 3.78
N GLN A 70 -10.16 10.35 4.28
CA GLN A 70 -9.06 11.30 4.12
C GLN A 70 -7.76 10.78 4.75
N GLY A 71 -7.82 10.17 5.94
CA GLY A 71 -6.60 9.64 6.58
C GLY A 71 -5.95 8.50 5.80
N TYR A 72 -6.75 7.72 5.04
CA TYR A 72 -6.23 6.70 4.13
C TYR A 72 -5.62 7.31 2.87
N ALA A 73 -6.20 8.41 2.36
CA ALA A 73 -5.65 9.15 1.23
C ALA A 73 -4.33 9.86 1.60
N ASP A 74 -4.25 10.43 2.81
CA ASP A 74 -3.03 11.06 3.32
C ASP A 74 -1.89 10.03 3.43
N ASP A 75 -2.18 8.82 3.93
CA ASP A 75 -1.21 7.71 3.94
C ASP A 75 -0.67 7.42 2.54
N LEU A 76 -1.52 7.43 1.50
CA LEU A 76 -1.09 7.19 0.12
C LEU A 76 -0.22 8.32 -0.43
N LEU A 77 -0.48 9.58 -0.05
CA LEU A 77 0.35 10.72 -0.45
C LEU A 77 1.72 10.71 0.23
N GLU A 78 1.82 10.12 1.42
CA GLU A 78 3.08 9.98 2.16
C GLU A 78 3.98 8.86 1.61
N ILE A 79 3.43 7.88 0.88
CA ILE A 79 4.12 6.71 0.30
C ILE A 79 4.77 7.07 -1.03
#